data_AF-A0A0R2XJD1-F1
#
_entry.id   AF-A0A0R2XJD1-F1
#
_cell.length_a   1.000
_cell.length_b   1.000
_cell.length_c   1.000
_cell.angle_alpha   90.00
_cell.angle_beta   90.00
_cell.angle_gamma   90.00
#
_symmetry.space_group_name_H-M   'P 1'
#
loop_
_entity.id
_entity.type
_entity.pdbx_description
1 polymer ?
#
loop_
_entity_poly.entity_id
_entity_poly.type
_entity_poly.pdbx_seq_one_letter_code
_entity_poly.pdbx_strand_id
1 'polypeptide(L)'
;MIQPAPGRTVYDATFGRGGHTRAFLEKGARVVALDVDPAAEVEAKRLEAEVGADRFHFHRVNFSEMERVMKEEGRADGILLDLGISSPQVDQAERGFSFQQSGPLDMRLDSTQGTTATDLVNNLSEPELRNLLRDGGEDRDPGKIARAIVRARPLAGRWNPAGFRHLLPPGGSGRTGI
;
A
#
# COMPACT_ATOMS: atom_id res chain seq x y z
N MET A 1 20.52 11.13 7.09
CA MET A 1 19.20 11.72 7.40
C MET A 1 18.87 12.75 6.32
N ILE A 2 17.63 12.78 5.83
CA ILE A 2 17.20 13.76 4.82
C ILE A 2 17.30 15.16 5.43
N GLN A 3 17.89 16.11 4.69
CA GLN A 3 18.09 17.49 5.12
C GLN A 3 17.35 18.43 4.14
N PRO A 4 16.05 18.68 4.36
CA PRO A 4 15.26 19.55 3.50
C PRO A 4 15.62 21.02 3.77
N ALA A 5 15.81 21.80 2.71
CA ALA A 5 16.17 23.21 2.76
C ALA A 5 15.83 23.86 1.40
N PRO A 6 15.79 25.21 1.32
CA PRO A 6 15.73 25.91 0.05
C PRO A 6 16.83 25.45 -0.91
N GLY A 7 16.47 25.28 -2.19
CA GLY A 7 17.39 24.81 -3.24
C GLY A 7 17.63 23.30 -3.25
N ARG A 8 17.00 22.52 -2.35
CA ARG A 8 17.05 21.05 -2.38
C ARG A 8 15.77 20.42 -2.89
N THR A 9 15.91 19.32 -3.61
CA THR A 9 14.82 18.47 -4.09
C THR A 9 14.76 17.19 -3.26
N VAL A 10 13.63 16.95 -2.59
CA VAL A 10 13.39 15.70 -1.85
C VAL A 10 12.33 14.87 -2.58
N TYR A 11 12.58 13.58 -2.68
CA TYR A 11 11.62 12.63 -3.21
C TYR A 11 10.88 11.94 -2.07
N ASP A 12 9.55 11.99 -2.11
CA ASP A 12 8.68 11.22 -1.23
C ASP A 12 8.04 10.09 -2.06
N ALA A 13 8.65 8.91 -2.06
CA ALA A 13 8.27 7.83 -2.96
C ALA A 13 7.05 7.01 -2.49
N THR A 14 6.43 7.44 -1.38
CA THR A 14 5.25 6.82 -0.76
C THR A 14 4.39 7.93 -0.17
N PHE A 15 3.90 8.84 -1.02
CA PHE A 15 3.23 10.08 -0.61
C PHE A 15 2.13 9.84 0.43
N GLY A 16 1.28 8.83 0.21
CA GLY A 16 0.13 8.54 1.05
C GLY A 16 -0.79 9.74 1.19
N ARG A 17 -0.73 10.40 2.36
CA ARG A 17 -1.49 11.63 2.65
C ARG A 17 -0.66 12.91 2.60
N GLY A 18 0.64 12.82 2.33
CA GLY A 18 1.56 13.95 2.23
C GLY A 18 2.04 14.53 3.57
N GLY A 19 2.04 13.76 4.65
CA GLY A 19 2.52 14.23 5.97
C GLY A 19 4.01 14.59 5.93
N HIS A 20 4.84 13.67 5.42
CA HIS A 20 6.28 13.91 5.23
C HIS A 20 6.56 14.96 4.16
N THR A 21 5.88 14.87 3.01
CA THR A 21 5.93 15.91 1.97
C THR A 21 5.69 17.31 2.53
N ARG A 22 4.62 17.54 3.32
CA ARG A 22 4.35 18.86 3.92
C ARG A 22 5.48 19.31 4.85
N ALA A 23 5.99 18.42 5.70
CA ALA A 23 7.14 18.72 6.57
C ALA A 23 8.42 19.07 5.78
N PHE A 24 8.61 18.53 4.58
CA PHE A 24 9.72 18.91 3.70
C PHE A 24 9.49 20.26 3.01
N LEU A 25 8.27 20.51 2.55
CA LEU A 25 7.87 21.79 1.95
C LEU A 25 7.97 22.95 2.95
N GLU A 26 7.57 22.74 4.21
CA GLU A 26 7.67 23.72 5.30
C GLU A 26 9.12 24.16 5.54
N LYS A 27 10.08 23.25 5.37
CA LYS A 27 11.52 23.54 5.48
C LYS A 27 12.12 24.17 4.21
N GLY A 28 11.31 24.46 3.20
CA GLY A 28 11.73 25.15 1.99
C GLY A 28 12.20 24.26 0.84
N ALA A 29 12.19 22.93 1.00
CA ALA A 29 12.55 22.03 -0.09
C ALA A 29 11.50 22.05 -1.21
N ARG A 30 11.94 21.76 -2.43
CA ARG A 30 11.08 21.26 -3.50
C ARG A 30 10.81 19.78 -3.25
N VAL A 31 9.58 19.32 -3.47
CA VAL A 31 9.23 17.91 -3.28
C VAL A 31 8.66 17.31 -4.55
N VAL A 32 9.19 16.15 -4.93
CA VAL A 32 8.64 15.28 -5.98
C VAL A 32 8.06 14.06 -5.28
N ALA A 33 6.76 13.83 -5.40
CA ALA A 33 6.11 12.73 -4.71
C ALA A 33 5.56 11.67 -5.67
N LEU A 34 5.62 10.41 -5.25
CA LEU A 34 5.12 9.27 -6.01
C LEU A 34 4.14 8.47 -5.13
N ASP A 35 3.07 7.99 -5.74
CA ASP A 35 2.19 6.97 -5.17
C ASP A 35 1.40 6.28 -6.27
N VAL A 36 0.98 5.05 -6.05
CA VAL A 36 0.10 4.31 -6.97
C VAL A 36 -1.37 4.53 -6.64
N ASP A 37 -1.68 4.93 -5.41
CA ASP A 37 -3.05 5.03 -4.91
C ASP A 37 -3.78 6.24 -5.52
N PRO A 38 -4.92 6.05 -6.19
CA PRO A 38 -5.73 7.16 -6.71
C PRO A 38 -6.17 8.14 -5.61
N ALA A 39 -6.34 7.68 -4.36
CA ALA A 39 -6.68 8.57 -3.25
C ALA A 39 -5.52 9.51 -2.90
N ALA A 40 -4.27 9.04 -3.02
CA ALA A 40 -3.09 9.86 -2.86
C ALA A 40 -3.02 10.96 -3.93
N GLU A 41 -3.38 10.65 -5.19
CA GLU A 41 -3.45 11.64 -6.28
C GLU A 41 -4.45 12.78 -5.96
N VAL A 42 -5.60 12.47 -5.37
CA VAL A 42 -6.59 13.49 -4.98
C VAL A 42 -6.03 14.44 -3.94
N GLU A 43 -5.35 13.91 -2.91
CA GLU A 43 -4.73 14.74 -1.87
C GLU A 43 -3.53 15.53 -2.40
N ALA A 44 -2.76 14.94 -3.32
CA ALA A 44 -1.64 15.61 -3.98
C ALA A 44 -2.10 16.79 -4.83
N LYS A 45 -3.17 16.64 -5.63
CA LYS A 45 -3.73 17.76 -6.42
C LYS A 45 -4.16 18.94 -5.56
N ARG A 46 -4.71 18.68 -4.37
CA ARG A 46 -5.04 19.75 -3.41
C ARG A 46 -3.78 20.45 -2.91
N LEU A 47 -2.78 19.68 -2.50
CA LEU A 47 -1.51 20.23 -2.02
C LEU A 47 -0.79 21.04 -3.10
N GLU A 48 -0.77 20.55 -4.34
CA GLU A 48 -0.18 21.25 -5.49
C GLU A 48 -0.87 22.58 -5.76
N ALA A 49 -2.20 22.63 -5.67
CA ALA A 49 -2.95 23.88 -5.77
C ALA A 49 -2.64 24.87 -4.63
N GLU A 50 -2.29 24.38 -3.45
CA GLU A 50 -1.92 25.21 -2.29
C GLU A 50 -0.49 25.77 -2.38
N VAL A 51 0.49 24.97 -2.81
CA VAL A 51 1.92 25.33 -2.74
C VAL A 51 2.55 25.69 -4.09
N GLY A 52 1.88 25.36 -5.20
CA GLY A 52 2.33 25.59 -6.57
C GLY A 52 3.23 24.48 -7.14
N ALA A 53 3.12 24.25 -8.45
CA ALA A 53 3.84 23.22 -9.19
C ALA A 53 5.38 23.35 -9.13
N ASP A 54 5.91 24.56 -8.94
CA ASP A 54 7.36 24.79 -8.79
C ASP A 54 7.91 24.20 -7.48
N ARG A 55 7.07 24.10 -6.45
CA ARG A 55 7.43 23.62 -5.11
C ARG A 55 7.09 22.15 -4.92
N PHE A 56 6.02 21.67 -5.53
CA PHE A 56 5.54 20.31 -5.37
C PHE A 56 5.01 19.77 -6.69
N HIS A 57 5.43 18.55 -7.03
CA HIS A 57 4.88 17.83 -8.18
C HIS A 57 4.65 16.36 -7.82
N PHE A 58 3.53 15.80 -8.26
CA PHE A 58 3.11 14.43 -7.93
C PHE A 58 3.00 13.57 -9.18
N HIS A 59 3.55 12.36 -9.09
CA HIS A 59 3.50 11.36 -10.15
C HIS A 59 2.72 10.13 -9.67
N ARG A 60 1.59 9.82 -10.32
CA ARG A 60 0.82 8.59 -10.02
C ARG A 60 1.50 7.36 -10.65
N VAL A 61 2.58 6.89 -10.02
CA VAL A 61 3.35 5.71 -10.44
C VAL A 61 3.92 4.95 -9.26
N ASN A 62 4.36 3.71 -9.52
CA ASN A 62 5.07 2.92 -8.53
C ASN A 62 6.45 3.53 -8.23
N PHE A 63 6.92 3.46 -6.99
CA PHE A 63 8.27 3.88 -6.62
C PHE A 63 9.37 3.15 -7.42
N SER A 64 9.09 1.96 -7.96
CA SER A 64 10.00 1.25 -8.87
C SER A 64 10.28 2.02 -10.16
N GLU A 65 9.39 2.93 -10.54
CA GLU A 65 9.55 3.81 -11.71
C GLU A 65 10.29 5.12 -11.38
N MET A 66 10.84 5.26 -10.17
CA MET A 66 11.51 6.49 -9.74
C MET A 66 12.66 6.90 -10.68
N GLU A 67 13.35 5.96 -11.32
CA GLU A 67 14.38 6.30 -12.32
C GLU A 67 13.80 7.05 -13.53
N ARG A 68 12.59 6.69 -13.97
CA ARG A 68 11.88 7.41 -15.04
C ARG A 68 11.54 8.83 -14.58
N VAL A 69 10.97 8.95 -13.38
CA VAL A 69 10.62 10.25 -12.80
C VAL A 69 11.85 11.14 -12.63
N MET A 70 13.00 10.61 -12.21
CA MET A 70 14.25 11.39 -12.11
C MET A 70 14.78 11.91 -13.45
N LYS A 71 14.47 11.25 -14.58
CA LYS A 71 14.82 11.77 -15.91
C LYS A 71 14.02 13.02 -16.26
N GLU A 72 12.81 13.13 -15.74
CA GLU A 72 11.88 14.25 -15.98
C GLU A 72 12.11 15.38 -14.95
N GLU A 73 12.32 15.01 -13.69
CA GLU A 73 12.28 15.92 -12.53
C GLU A 73 13.67 16.34 -12.00
N GLY A 74 14.71 15.64 -12.44
CA GLY A 74 16.09 15.85 -12.01
C GLY A 74 16.54 14.93 -10.87
N ARG A 75 17.68 15.26 -10.27
CA ARG A 75 18.26 14.48 -9.17
C ARG A 75 17.61 14.83 -7.83
N ALA A 76 17.53 13.82 -6.96
CA ALA A 76 17.14 13.97 -5.57
C ALA A 76 18.35 14.31 -4.67
N ASP A 77 18.18 15.24 -3.73
CA ASP A 77 19.08 15.48 -2.59
C ASP A 77 18.73 14.59 -1.38
N GLY A 78 17.53 14.01 -1.39
CA GLY A 78 17.08 13.03 -0.40
C GLY A 78 15.88 12.25 -0.92
N ILE A 79 15.75 11.00 -0.50
CA ILE A 79 14.65 10.11 -0.89
C ILE A 79 14.08 9.50 0.39
N LEU A 80 12.76 9.58 0.54
CA LEU A 80 11.99 8.91 1.58
C LEU A 80 11.24 7.73 0.96
N LEU A 81 11.30 6.58 1.64
CA LEU A 81 10.40 5.45 1.43
C LEU A 81 9.82 5.07 2.79
N ASP A 82 8.52 5.29 2.97
CA ASP A 82 7.75 4.83 4.11
C ASP A 82 6.93 3.61 3.69
N LEU A 83 7.55 2.43 3.81
CA LEU A 83 6.97 1.18 3.33
C LEU A 83 5.94 0.66 4.33
N GLY A 84 4.72 0.44 3.83
CA GLY A 84 3.62 -0.09 4.61
C GLY A 84 2.29 0.25 3.97
N ILE A 85 1.22 -0.01 4.72
CA ILE A 85 -0.13 0.45 4.37
C ILE A 85 -0.45 1.72 5.16
N SER A 86 -1.16 2.65 4.53
CA SER A 86 -1.58 3.90 5.15
C SER A 86 -2.88 3.73 5.94
N SER A 87 -3.12 4.60 6.94
CA SER A 87 -4.37 4.58 7.72
C SER A 87 -5.63 4.63 6.85
N PRO A 88 -5.75 5.49 5.81
CA PRO A 88 -6.91 5.48 4.92
C PRO A 88 -7.19 4.13 4.25
N GLN A 89 -6.15 3.35 3.95
CA GLN A 89 -6.30 2.02 3.35
C GLN A 89 -6.89 1.03 4.34
N VAL A 90 -6.57 1.15 5.63
CA VAL A 90 -7.09 0.30 6.71
C VAL A 90 -8.46 0.75 7.21
N ASP A 91 -8.69 2.06 7.27
CA ASP A 91 -9.89 2.67 7.85
C ASP A 91 -11.08 2.61 6.90
N GLN A 92 -10.85 2.54 5.58
CA GLN A 92 -11.88 2.39 4.56
C GLN A 92 -12.14 0.91 4.29
N ALA A 93 -13.24 0.38 4.82
CA ALA A 93 -13.62 -1.02 4.63
C ALA A 93 -13.61 -1.46 3.16
N GLU A 94 -14.01 -0.57 2.24
CA GLU A 94 -14.09 -0.80 0.80
C GLU A 94 -12.73 -1.11 0.15
N ARG A 95 -11.62 -0.77 0.81
CA ARG A 95 -10.26 -1.07 0.33
C ARG A 95 -9.83 -2.50 0.64
N GLY A 96 -10.48 -3.15 1.61
CA GLY A 96 -10.25 -4.56 1.93
C GLY A 96 -8.99 -4.86 2.74
N PHE A 97 -8.26 -3.86 3.25
CA PHE A 97 -7.08 -4.07 4.11
C PHE A 97 -7.43 -4.27 5.59
N SER A 98 -8.65 -3.92 6.00
CA SER A 98 -9.06 -4.01 7.40
C SER A 98 -9.31 -5.46 7.83
N PHE A 99 -8.68 -5.88 8.93
CA PHE A 99 -9.04 -7.12 9.61
C PHE A 99 -10.24 -6.99 10.54
N GLN A 100 -10.67 -5.76 10.84
CA GLN A 100 -11.73 -5.47 11.82
C GLN A 100 -13.06 -5.12 11.16
N GLN A 101 -13.01 -4.46 10.01
CA GLN A 101 -14.20 -4.05 9.27
C GLN A 101 -14.48 -5.04 8.13
N SER A 102 -15.74 -5.40 7.93
CA SER A 102 -16.14 -6.23 6.78
C SER A 102 -16.14 -5.40 5.50
N GLY A 103 -15.53 -5.92 4.44
CA GLY A 103 -15.35 -5.20 3.17
C GLY A 103 -15.09 -6.15 2.01
N PRO A 104 -15.01 -5.68 0.75
CA PRO A 104 -14.55 -6.52 -0.35
C PRO A 104 -13.10 -6.97 -0.09
N LEU A 105 -12.75 -8.19 -0.49
CA LEU A 105 -11.38 -8.69 -0.43
C LEU A 105 -10.62 -8.17 -1.67
N ASP A 106 -10.35 -6.87 -1.71
CA ASP A 106 -9.64 -6.19 -2.80
C ASP A 106 -8.13 -6.12 -2.53
N MET A 107 -7.69 -5.37 -1.51
CA MET A 107 -6.29 -5.22 -1.06
C MET A 107 -5.32 -4.64 -2.10
N ARG A 108 -5.80 -4.01 -3.18
CA ARG A 108 -4.92 -3.28 -4.11
C ARG A 108 -4.63 -1.86 -3.64
N LEU A 109 -3.36 -1.47 -3.73
CA LEU A 109 -2.95 -0.07 -3.53
C LEU A 109 -3.48 0.81 -4.67
N ASP A 110 -3.31 0.38 -5.92
CA ASP A 110 -4.01 0.96 -7.08
C ASP A 110 -5.27 0.16 -7.39
N SER A 111 -6.43 0.69 -6.98
CA SER A 111 -7.73 0.05 -7.21
C SER A 111 -8.21 0.12 -8.66
N THR A 112 -7.52 0.84 -9.55
CA THR A 112 -7.93 1.04 -10.95
C THR A 112 -7.46 -0.07 -11.89
N GLN A 113 -6.51 -0.89 -11.45
CA GLN A 113 -5.88 -1.93 -12.29
C GLN A 113 -5.40 -3.13 -11.47
N GLY A 114 -4.92 -4.18 -12.14
CA GLY A 114 -4.38 -5.37 -11.49
C GLY A 114 -5.44 -6.34 -10.95
N THR A 115 -4.95 -7.36 -10.25
CA THR A 115 -5.75 -8.50 -9.77
C THR A 115 -6.13 -8.31 -8.31
N THR A 116 -7.41 -8.50 -7.96
CA THR A 116 -7.86 -8.38 -6.56
C THR A 116 -7.39 -9.57 -5.72
N ALA A 117 -7.33 -9.40 -4.40
CA ALA A 117 -7.09 -10.52 -3.49
C ALA A 117 -8.14 -11.63 -3.64
N THR A 118 -9.41 -11.27 -3.91
CA THR A 118 -10.49 -12.22 -4.23
C THR A 118 -10.15 -13.09 -5.44
N ASP A 119 -9.65 -12.47 -6.51
CA ASP A 119 -9.26 -13.20 -7.72
C ASP A 119 -8.08 -14.13 -7.44
N LEU A 120 -7.08 -13.68 -6.69
CA LEU A 120 -5.94 -14.51 -6.32
C LEU A 120 -6.36 -15.73 -5.50
N VAL A 121 -7.15 -15.52 -4.43
CA VAL A 121 -7.55 -16.62 -3.54
C VAL A 121 -8.51 -17.61 -4.21
N ASN A 122 -9.23 -17.22 -5.26
CA ASN A 122 -10.13 -18.11 -6.00
C ASN A 122 -9.44 -18.81 -7.19
N ASN A 123 -8.45 -18.18 -7.83
CA ASN A 123 -7.90 -18.68 -9.10
C ASN A 123 -6.50 -19.30 -9.01
N LEU A 124 -5.65 -18.92 -8.06
CA LEU A 124 -4.32 -19.53 -7.92
C LEU A 124 -4.42 -21.01 -7.55
N SER A 125 -3.52 -21.85 -8.04
CA SER A 125 -3.39 -23.24 -7.55
C SER A 125 -2.94 -23.26 -6.08
N GLU A 126 -3.14 -24.40 -5.39
CA GLU A 126 -2.65 -24.54 -4.01
C GLU A 126 -1.14 -24.26 -3.87
N PRO A 127 -0.25 -24.80 -4.74
CA PRO A 127 1.18 -24.50 -4.65
C PRO A 127 1.52 -23.03 -4.87
N GLU A 128 0.85 -22.36 -5.81
CA GLU A 128 1.02 -20.92 -6.06
C GLU A 128 0.58 -20.09 -4.86
N LEU A 129 -0.60 -20.39 -4.29
CA LEU A 129 -1.12 -19.69 -3.13
C LEU A 129 -0.22 -19.90 -1.90
N ARG A 130 0.31 -21.11 -1.70
CA ARG A 130 1.29 -21.39 -0.65
C ARG A 130 2.54 -20.54 -0.82
N ASN A 131 3.06 -20.42 -2.05
CA ASN A 131 4.25 -19.61 -2.31
C ASN A 131 3.96 -18.12 -2.04
N LEU A 132 2.81 -17.61 -2.51
CA LEU A 132 2.38 -16.24 -2.24
C LEU A 132 2.32 -15.95 -0.73
N LEU A 133 1.71 -16.83 0.06
CA LEU A 133 1.60 -16.69 1.52
C LEU A 133 2.94 -16.83 2.24
N ARG A 134 3.84 -17.68 1.74
CA ARG A 134 5.20 -17.83 2.28
C ARG A 134 6.04 -16.58 2.02
N ASP A 135 5.95 -16.02 0.82
CA ASP A 135 6.80 -14.92 0.38
C ASP A 135 6.31 -13.57 0.95
N GLY A 136 5.00 -13.44 1.18
CA GLY A 136 4.36 -12.21 1.66
C GLY A 136 3.89 -12.22 3.12
N GLY A 137 4.05 -13.32 3.86
CA GLY A 137 3.54 -13.46 5.24
C GLY A 137 4.55 -14.09 6.20
N GLU A 138 4.20 -14.09 7.49
CA GLU A 138 5.03 -14.66 8.57
C GLU A 138 4.46 -15.97 9.14
N ASP A 139 3.50 -16.58 8.44
CA ASP A 139 2.82 -17.79 8.90
C ASP A 139 3.75 -18.99 8.98
N ARG A 140 3.66 -19.74 10.10
CA ARG A 140 4.51 -20.93 10.35
C ARG A 140 4.23 -22.09 9.39
N ASP A 141 3.02 -22.17 8.82
CA ASP A 141 2.63 -23.20 7.85
C ASP A 141 1.72 -22.59 6.76
N PRO A 142 2.31 -21.94 5.74
CA PRO A 142 1.54 -21.35 4.64
C PRO A 142 0.79 -22.41 3.83
N GLY A 143 1.25 -23.66 3.84
CA GLY A 143 0.57 -24.76 3.15
C GLY A 143 -0.78 -25.10 3.80
N LYS A 144 -0.85 -25.05 5.12
CA LYS A 144 -2.11 -25.27 5.86
C LYS A 144 -3.16 -24.21 5.53
N ILE A 145 -2.75 -22.95 5.40
CA ILE A 145 -3.63 -21.84 5.03
C ILE A 145 -4.06 -21.97 3.57
N ALA A 146 -3.13 -22.23 2.65
CA ALA A 146 -3.44 -22.44 1.24
C ALA A 146 -4.47 -23.56 1.03
N ARG A 147 -4.28 -24.72 1.70
CA ARG A 147 -5.26 -25.83 1.68
C ARG A 147 -6.63 -25.42 2.22
N ALA A 148 -6.67 -24.62 3.28
CA ALA A 148 -7.92 -24.15 3.86
C ALA A 148 -8.66 -23.22 2.89
N ILE A 149 -7.96 -22.29 2.25
CA ILE A 149 -8.51 -21.39 1.24
C ILE A 149 -9.06 -22.18 0.06
N VAL A 150 -8.28 -23.11 -0.51
CA VAL A 150 -8.69 -23.93 -1.67
C VAL A 150 -9.95 -24.74 -1.37
N ARG A 151 -10.02 -25.37 -0.18
CA ARG A 151 -11.23 -26.11 0.26
C ARG A 151 -12.45 -25.21 0.45
N ALA A 152 -12.24 -23.94 0.78
CA ALA A 152 -13.31 -22.98 1.05
C ALA A 152 -13.81 -22.26 -0.21
N ARG A 153 -13.24 -22.54 -1.39
CA ARG A 153 -13.67 -21.90 -2.64
C ARG A 153 -15.10 -22.29 -3.03
N PRO A 154 -15.84 -21.37 -3.69
CA PRO A 154 -15.46 -19.98 -3.96
C PRO A 154 -15.62 -19.10 -2.71
N LEU A 155 -14.64 -18.22 -2.47
CA LEU A 155 -14.77 -17.17 -1.47
C LEU A 155 -15.58 -16.02 -2.06
N ALA A 156 -16.65 -15.60 -1.36
CA ALA A 156 -17.67 -14.65 -1.83
C ALA A 156 -17.19 -13.19 -1.99
N GLY A 157 -15.88 -12.97 -2.16
CA GLY A 157 -15.28 -11.67 -2.43
C GLY A 157 -15.42 -10.64 -1.31
N ARG A 158 -15.87 -11.05 -0.12
CA ARG A 158 -15.97 -10.20 1.06
C ARG A 158 -15.18 -10.80 2.21
N TRP A 159 -14.36 -9.96 2.82
CA TRP A 159 -13.80 -10.20 4.12
C TRP A 159 -14.89 -10.01 5.20
N ASN A 160 -15.04 -11.01 6.07
CA ASN A 160 -15.80 -10.92 7.30
C ASN A 160 -14.93 -11.49 8.44
N PRO A 161 -14.47 -10.66 9.40
CA PRO A 161 -13.62 -11.11 10.50
C PRO A 161 -14.21 -12.27 11.31
N ALA A 162 -15.53 -12.33 11.45
CA ALA A 162 -16.23 -13.39 12.16
C ALA A 162 -16.28 -14.70 11.34
N GLY A 163 -16.40 -14.61 10.01
CA GLY A 163 -16.50 -15.77 9.11
C GLY A 163 -15.17 -16.50 8.91
N PHE A 164 -14.04 -15.79 8.91
CA PHE A 164 -12.73 -16.37 8.63
C PHE A 164 -12.13 -17.17 9.79
N ARG A 165 -12.54 -16.88 11.04
CA ARG A 165 -12.17 -17.66 12.24
C ARG A 165 -12.52 -19.14 12.11
N HIS A 166 -13.51 -19.49 11.28
CA HIS A 166 -13.94 -20.88 11.07
C HIS A 166 -13.16 -21.58 9.95
N LEU A 167 -12.53 -20.83 9.04
CA LEU A 167 -11.71 -21.36 7.95
C LEU A 167 -10.27 -21.65 8.40
N LEU A 168 -9.79 -20.87 9.37
CA LEU A 168 -8.54 -21.14 10.05
C LEU A 168 -8.81 -22.13 11.20
N PRO A 169 -8.17 -23.31 11.21
CA PRO A 169 -8.31 -24.22 12.35
C PRO A 169 -7.84 -23.54 13.64
N PRO A 170 -8.41 -23.90 14.80
CA PRO A 170 -8.15 -23.20 16.06
C PRO A 170 -6.65 -23.13 16.38
N GLY A 171 -6.14 -21.90 16.46
CA GLY A 171 -4.97 -21.42 17.22
C GLY A 171 -3.64 -22.17 17.06
N GLY A 172 -2.72 -21.59 16.29
CA GLY A 172 -1.32 -21.49 16.72
C GLY A 172 -1.15 -20.11 17.38
N SER A 173 -0.80 -20.08 18.66
CA SER A 173 -0.64 -18.85 19.45
C SER A 173 0.43 -17.91 18.88
N GLY A 174 0.01 -16.82 18.25
CA GLY A 174 0.83 -15.62 18.03
C GLY A 174 0.41 -14.56 19.03
N ARG A 175 1.34 -14.12 19.89
CA ARG A 175 1.12 -13.16 20.96
C ARG A 175 0.61 -11.83 20.40
N THR A 176 -0.47 -11.34 20.99
CA THR A 176 -0.78 -9.90 21.07
C THR A 176 0.38 -9.16 21.71
N GLY A 177 0.85 -8.10 21.07
CA GLY A 177 1.70 -7.08 21.69
C GLY A 177 2.81 -6.62 20.74
N ILE A 178 2.57 -5.50 20.06
CA ILE A 178 3.18 -4.20 20.39
C ILE A 178 2.06 -3.15 20.23
#